data_AF-A0AA85AUY3-F1
#
_entry.id   AF-A0AA85AUY3-F1
#
_cell.length_a   1.000
_cell.length_b   1.000
_cell.length_c   1.000
_cell.angle_alpha   90.00
_cell.angle_beta   90.00
_cell.angle_gamma   90.00
#
_symmetry.space_group_name_H-M   'P 1'
#
loop_
_entity.id
_entity.type
_entity.pdbx_description
1 polymer ?
#
loop_
_entity_poly.entity_id
_entity_poly.type
_entity_poly.pdbx_seq_one_letter_code
_entity_poly.pdbx_strand_id
1 'polypeptide(L)'
;MSVICMHHCSSLLQRTVDSVNLLQGLSNRDESARHEAAVTIQRIFDSWYFGFGSPAVAGFLETVANDTGGATLDTSMHGLITEQIPDLLRILHTAPSSDIRSAARDILRDLKIQKGFKIPNTVTSSPSFIQSLNMDHMKCMVGEPNEGDPFYTTYILFREYWFQWGRLNNYINVMGYHPEYLECYMKLKDHLFRGDLPLPYPDRYYIAIIAAAQQRCIYLVLFFVRQFISSGGPLSWLQGVQYGPPKWRQLCGLNRDLSDRPWKITADDIYNLTHGGDSNPLKEALSLSELMHVVAILSHVHALACFIFGCGIRPEIDNYDGLINLNVDNCNEAYIYNNQTSNGSSQNNLHSSENGGTCSCLVEPWDDHISENGNVNNQDSHNDEPSDVDGKLKASKLLKIIQTEDSSWEDVAEDIVAEQFLTAIISNSQLDSEAVFPSNNMMKHIEKLSYHPLISRFLDSPQSGYKNFDARPFHATEYSWQEEGLPLADRLCTELGSLLDEKFRNAYDLTYNTQSVSV
;
A
#
# COMPACT_ATOMS: atom_id res chain seq x y z
N MET A 1 -12.82 3.81 -2.87
CA MET A 1 -11.35 3.73 -2.65
C MET A 1 -10.59 4.69 -3.58
N SER A 2 -11.03 5.94 -3.76
CA SER A 2 -10.55 6.83 -4.84
C SER A 2 -10.47 8.30 -4.43
N VAL A 3 -9.47 8.60 -3.59
CA VAL A 3 -9.09 9.98 -3.24
C VAL A 3 -7.57 10.12 -3.32
N ILE A 4 -7.01 9.71 -4.45
CA ILE A 4 -5.57 9.75 -4.71
C ILE A 4 -5.29 10.90 -5.67
N CYS A 5 -4.48 11.85 -5.21
CA CYS A 5 -4.10 13.04 -5.96
C CYS A 5 -3.27 12.73 -7.18
N MET A 6 -3.89 12.79 -8.36
CA MET A 6 -3.19 12.58 -9.62
C MET A 6 -2.02 13.53 -9.84
N HIS A 7 -2.14 14.77 -9.38
CA HIS A 7 -1.07 15.76 -9.48
C HIS A 7 0.14 15.38 -8.61
N HIS A 8 -0.08 15.10 -7.32
CA HIS A 8 1.01 14.70 -6.40
C HIS A 8 1.60 13.33 -6.75
N CYS A 9 0.78 12.41 -7.24
CA CYS A 9 1.26 11.10 -7.65
C CYS A 9 2.11 11.19 -8.91
N SER A 10 1.72 12.03 -9.87
CA SER A 10 2.52 12.25 -11.08
C SER A 10 3.81 13.02 -10.78
N SER A 11 3.81 13.93 -9.80
CA SER A 11 5.02 14.65 -9.41
C SER A 11 6.05 13.73 -8.76
N LEU A 12 5.64 12.73 -7.96
CA LEU A 12 6.56 11.75 -7.37
C LEU A 12 7.44 11.06 -8.44
N LEU A 13 6.87 10.72 -9.60
CA LEU A 13 7.61 10.06 -10.68
C LEU A 13 8.67 10.95 -11.35
N GLN A 14 8.63 12.25 -11.09
CA GLN A 14 9.58 13.24 -11.62
C GLN A 14 10.62 13.66 -10.59
N ARG A 15 10.50 13.23 -9.33
CA ARG A 15 11.44 13.60 -8.26
C ARG A 15 12.80 12.96 -8.46
N THR A 16 13.83 13.70 -8.09
CA THR A 16 15.21 13.20 -8.05
C THR A 16 15.46 12.39 -6.78
N VAL A 17 16.53 11.59 -6.80
CA VAL A 17 17.00 10.82 -5.63
C VAL A 17 17.25 11.76 -4.44
N ASP A 18 17.95 12.88 -4.68
CA ASP A 18 18.26 13.88 -3.65
C ASP A 18 16.99 14.48 -3.03
N SER A 19 15.99 14.75 -3.87
CA SER A 19 14.72 15.26 -3.37
C SER A 19 14.00 14.23 -2.48
N VAL A 20 13.86 12.98 -2.92
CA VAL A 20 13.15 11.95 -2.15
C VAL A 20 13.84 11.64 -0.82
N ASN A 21 15.17 11.76 -0.79
CA ASN A 21 16.01 11.47 0.36
C ASN A 21 16.34 12.71 1.23
N LEU A 22 15.89 13.91 0.86
CA LEU A 22 16.21 15.16 1.58
C LEU A 22 15.92 15.07 3.09
N LEU A 23 14.79 14.48 3.45
CA LEU A 23 14.33 14.37 4.84
C LEU A 23 14.76 13.07 5.53
N GLN A 24 15.54 12.22 4.87
CA GLN A 24 15.93 10.90 5.37
C GLN A 24 16.76 10.97 6.67
N GLY A 25 17.48 12.07 6.90
CA GLY A 25 18.24 12.28 8.13
C GLY A 25 17.37 12.28 9.40
N LEU A 26 16.07 12.61 9.29
CA LEU A 26 15.11 12.53 10.40
C LEU A 26 14.75 11.09 10.79
N SER A 27 15.23 10.10 10.05
CA SER A 27 15.03 8.68 10.32
C SER A 27 16.23 8.03 10.99
N ASN A 28 17.24 8.80 11.38
CA ASN A 28 18.38 8.27 12.13
C ASN A 28 17.94 7.72 13.50
N ARG A 29 18.56 6.62 13.94
CA ARG A 29 18.31 6.02 15.26
C ARG A 29 18.77 6.93 16.40
N ASP A 30 19.89 7.64 16.20
CA ASP A 30 20.44 8.56 17.17
C ASP A 30 19.71 9.91 17.14
N GLU A 31 19.26 10.38 18.32
CA GLU A 31 18.53 11.64 18.46
C GLU A 31 19.41 12.85 18.14
N SER A 32 20.68 12.82 18.51
CA SER A 32 21.61 13.93 18.23
C SER A 32 21.81 14.08 16.72
N ALA A 33 22.00 12.97 16.00
CA ALA A 33 22.06 12.97 14.54
C ALA A 33 20.77 13.45 13.88
N ARG A 34 19.59 13.11 14.42
CA ARG A 34 18.31 13.65 13.91
C ARG A 34 18.21 15.15 14.11
N HIS A 35 18.66 15.66 15.25
CA HIS A 35 18.69 17.09 15.53
C HIS A 35 19.62 17.83 14.55
N GLU A 36 20.83 17.32 14.32
CA GLU A 36 21.76 17.88 13.33
C GLU A 36 21.17 17.86 11.91
N ALA A 37 20.49 16.76 11.55
CA ALA A 37 19.79 16.66 10.27
C ALA A 37 18.68 17.71 10.15
N ALA A 38 17.87 17.93 11.20
CA ALA A 38 16.82 18.95 11.20
C ALA A 38 17.39 20.36 11.00
N VAL A 39 18.51 20.69 11.67
CA VAL A 39 19.21 21.98 11.49
C VAL A 39 19.74 22.12 10.07
N THR A 40 20.30 21.04 9.51
CA THR A 40 20.81 21.02 8.12
C THR A 40 19.68 21.23 7.12
N ILE A 41 18.55 20.53 7.30
CA ILE A 41 17.35 20.70 6.48
C ILE A 41 16.87 22.15 6.54
N GLN A 42 16.73 22.74 7.73
CA GLN A 42 16.32 24.14 7.87
C GLN A 42 17.24 25.09 7.10
N ARG A 43 18.58 24.90 7.18
CA ARG A 43 19.55 25.70 6.41
C ARG A 43 19.39 25.55 4.90
N ILE A 44 19.10 24.34 4.42
CA ILE A 44 18.83 24.10 2.99
C ILE A 44 17.59 24.88 2.55
N PHE A 45 16.51 24.83 3.33
CA PHE A 45 15.28 25.56 3.03
C PHE A 45 15.48 27.08 3.08
N ASP A 46 16.27 27.59 4.04
CA ASP A 46 16.67 29.00 4.08
C ASP A 46 17.46 29.39 2.83
N SER A 47 18.44 28.58 2.43
CA SER A 47 19.24 28.82 1.21
C SER A 47 18.39 28.78 -0.07
N TRP A 48 17.43 27.86 -0.16
CA TRP A 48 16.51 27.78 -1.29
C TRP A 48 15.55 28.97 -1.35
N TYR A 49 15.12 29.49 -0.19
CA TYR A 49 14.23 30.65 -0.12
C TYR A 49 14.94 31.95 -0.49
N PHE A 50 16.09 32.23 0.13
CA PHE A 50 16.84 33.47 -0.12
C PHE A 50 17.66 33.44 -1.42
N GLY A 51 17.83 32.25 -2.03
CA GLY A 51 18.64 32.03 -3.22
C GLY A 51 20.14 31.96 -2.95
N PHE A 52 20.90 31.47 -3.92
CA PHE A 52 22.37 31.38 -3.84
C PHE A 52 23.02 32.73 -4.19
N GLY A 53 22.89 33.71 -3.31
CA GLY A 53 23.52 35.03 -3.48
C GLY A 53 24.74 35.22 -2.59
N SER A 54 25.95 35.13 -3.14
CA SER A 54 27.05 35.95 -2.62
C SER A 54 26.76 37.41 -3.01
N PRO A 55 27.08 38.43 -2.18
CA PRO A 55 26.79 39.85 -2.49
C PRO A 55 27.26 40.31 -3.89
N ALA A 56 28.30 39.69 -4.45
CA ALA A 56 28.81 39.97 -5.78
C ALA A 56 27.87 39.56 -6.94
N VAL A 57 27.06 38.50 -6.76
CA VAL A 57 26.11 37.99 -7.76
C VAL A 57 24.84 38.84 -7.77
N ALA A 58 24.42 39.35 -6.61
CA ALA A 58 23.30 40.27 -6.50
C ALA A 58 23.54 41.58 -7.29
N GLY A 59 24.74 42.15 -7.19
CA GLY A 59 25.13 43.32 -7.99
C GLY A 59 25.16 43.05 -9.50
N PHE A 60 25.56 41.84 -9.92
CA PHE A 60 25.52 41.44 -11.32
C PHE A 60 24.08 41.28 -11.83
N LEU A 61 23.19 40.64 -11.04
CA LEU A 61 21.78 40.49 -11.38
C LEU A 61 21.02 41.82 -11.41
N GLU A 62 21.35 42.78 -10.54
CA GLU A 62 20.85 44.16 -10.62
C GLU A 62 21.28 44.87 -11.91
N THR A 63 22.54 44.66 -12.33
CA THR A 63 23.06 45.24 -13.58
C THR A 63 22.33 44.66 -14.79
N VAL A 64 22.12 43.34 -14.81
CA VAL A 64 21.37 42.64 -15.89
C VAL A 64 19.88 42.98 -15.87
N ALA A 65 19.27 43.16 -14.70
CA ALA A 65 17.86 43.56 -14.58
C ALA A 65 17.60 44.98 -15.10
N ASN A 66 18.57 45.89 -14.95
CA ASN A 66 18.50 47.21 -15.58
C ASN A 66 18.56 47.11 -17.12
N ASP A 67 19.29 46.14 -17.67
CA ASP A 67 19.40 45.91 -19.12
C ASP A 67 18.19 45.15 -19.71
N THR A 68 17.47 44.35 -18.93
CA THR A 68 16.29 43.59 -19.36
C THR A 68 14.94 44.23 -19.00
N GLY A 69 14.91 45.48 -18.56
CA GLY A 69 13.66 46.19 -18.25
C GLY A 69 12.98 45.72 -16.97
N GLY A 70 13.75 45.28 -15.97
CA GLY A 70 13.29 44.95 -14.63
C GLY A 70 13.04 43.46 -14.37
N ALA A 71 13.35 42.57 -15.31
CA ALA A 71 13.24 41.12 -15.09
C ALA A 71 14.55 40.57 -14.48
N THR A 72 14.59 40.40 -13.16
CA THR A 72 15.61 39.58 -12.49
C THR A 72 15.30 38.09 -12.72
N LEU A 73 16.34 37.26 -12.89
CA LEU A 73 16.17 35.81 -12.82
C LEU A 73 15.77 35.45 -11.38
N ASP A 74 14.69 34.70 -11.20
CA ASP A 74 14.37 34.11 -9.90
C ASP A 74 15.45 33.09 -9.53
N THR A 75 16.33 33.47 -8.60
CA THR A 75 17.37 32.59 -8.05
C THR A 75 16.85 31.73 -6.90
N SER A 76 15.60 31.94 -6.47
CA SER A 76 14.99 31.14 -5.42
C SER A 76 14.57 29.78 -5.98
N MET A 77 14.73 28.75 -5.16
CA MET A 77 14.35 27.38 -5.49
C MET A 77 13.02 27.01 -4.83
N HIS A 78 12.04 27.94 -4.85
CA HIS A 78 10.75 27.78 -4.18
C HIS A 78 10.01 26.49 -4.60
N GLY A 79 10.13 26.07 -5.86
CA GLY A 79 9.57 24.80 -6.33
C GLY A 79 10.08 23.58 -5.55
N LEU A 80 11.37 23.57 -5.19
CA LEU A 80 11.95 22.50 -4.37
C LEU A 80 11.37 22.51 -2.96
N ILE A 81 11.11 23.68 -2.37
CA ILE A 81 10.44 23.80 -1.07
C ILE A 81 9.02 23.26 -1.14
N THR A 82 8.24 23.70 -2.14
CA THR A 82 6.85 23.26 -2.32
C THR A 82 6.75 21.75 -2.48
N GLU A 83 7.70 21.13 -3.16
CA GLU A 83 7.77 19.67 -3.34
C GLU A 83 7.91 18.89 -2.02
N GLN A 84 8.51 19.48 -0.98
CA GLN A 84 8.74 18.81 0.31
C GLN A 84 7.61 19.00 1.32
N ILE A 85 6.71 19.96 1.11
CA ILE A 85 5.62 20.27 2.05
C ILE A 85 4.76 19.02 2.35
N PRO A 86 4.34 18.21 1.36
CA PRO A 86 3.57 16.99 1.63
C PRO A 86 4.34 15.98 2.49
N ASP A 87 5.63 15.80 2.24
CA ASP A 87 6.48 14.89 3.03
C ASP A 87 6.62 15.37 4.48
N LEU A 88 6.82 16.68 4.70
CA LEU A 88 6.89 17.29 6.03
C LEU A 88 5.55 17.15 6.79
N LEU A 89 4.42 17.40 6.13
CA LEU A 89 3.09 17.22 6.72
C LEU A 89 2.85 15.78 7.15
N ARG A 90 3.22 14.83 6.30
CA ARG A 90 3.15 13.42 6.66
C ARG A 90 4.03 13.12 7.87
N ILE A 91 5.29 13.58 7.89
CA ILE A 91 6.21 13.33 9.01
C ILE A 91 5.63 13.88 10.32
N LEU A 92 5.09 15.10 10.29
CA LEU A 92 4.43 15.74 11.43
C LEU A 92 3.33 14.85 12.05
N HIS A 93 2.57 14.14 11.22
CA HIS A 93 1.42 13.35 11.66
C HIS A 93 1.69 11.87 11.90
N THR A 94 2.72 11.30 11.27
CA THR A 94 2.94 9.83 11.26
C THR A 94 4.25 9.41 11.91
N ALA A 95 5.17 10.33 12.21
CA ALA A 95 6.42 9.96 12.86
C ALA A 95 6.14 9.44 14.28
N PRO A 96 6.76 8.31 14.68
CA PRO A 96 6.49 7.69 15.98
C PRO A 96 7.10 8.48 17.13
N SER A 97 8.19 9.23 16.92
CA SER A 97 8.88 10.00 17.96
C SER A 97 8.57 11.50 17.92
N SER A 98 8.36 12.10 19.10
CA SER A 98 7.95 13.49 19.28
C SER A 98 8.96 14.53 18.81
N ASP A 99 10.26 14.25 18.93
CA ASP A 99 11.35 15.08 18.44
C ASP A 99 11.26 15.25 16.91
N ILE A 100 11.00 14.16 16.17
CA ILE A 100 10.83 14.17 14.71
C ILE A 100 9.60 14.99 14.32
N ARG A 101 8.48 14.79 15.02
CA ARG A 101 7.25 15.56 14.79
C ARG A 101 7.48 17.05 15.08
N SER A 102 8.27 17.38 16.10
CA SER A 102 8.57 18.75 16.48
C SER A 102 9.47 19.43 15.44
N ALA A 103 10.51 18.76 14.96
CA ALA A 103 11.35 19.25 13.87
C ALA A 103 10.54 19.58 12.60
N ALA A 104 9.66 18.67 12.17
CA ALA A 104 8.80 18.91 11.01
C ALA A 104 7.82 20.07 11.25
N ARG A 105 7.27 20.19 12.47
CA ARG A 105 6.38 21.30 12.86
C ARG A 105 7.09 22.64 12.78
N ASP A 106 8.32 22.71 13.28
CA ASP A 106 9.09 23.96 13.34
C ASP A 106 9.46 24.43 11.92
N ILE A 107 9.90 23.52 11.05
CA ILE A 107 10.17 23.82 9.63
C ILE A 107 8.89 24.30 8.94
N LEU A 108 7.76 23.59 9.09
CA LEU A 108 6.48 23.99 8.49
C LEU A 108 5.99 25.34 9.02
N ARG A 109 6.21 25.63 10.30
CA ARG A 109 5.84 26.90 10.94
C ARG A 109 6.68 28.05 10.39
N ASP A 110 7.98 27.85 10.25
CA ASP A 110 8.89 28.80 9.61
C ASP A 110 8.46 29.09 8.16
N LEU A 111 8.22 28.04 7.37
CA LEU A 111 7.72 28.16 6.00
C LEU A 111 6.42 28.96 5.92
N LYS A 112 5.47 28.71 6.82
CA LYS A 112 4.17 29.39 6.85
C LYS A 112 4.27 30.85 7.30
N ILE A 113 4.96 31.10 8.41
CA ILE A 113 4.92 32.41 9.09
C ILE A 113 6.00 33.34 8.56
N GLN A 114 7.24 32.86 8.40
CA GLN A 114 8.37 33.71 8.03
C GLN A 114 8.53 33.83 6.51
N LYS A 115 8.20 32.76 5.77
CA LYS A 115 8.44 32.65 4.33
C LYS A 115 7.16 32.68 3.47
N GLY A 116 5.99 32.79 4.10
CA GLY A 116 4.72 33.02 3.41
C GLY A 116 4.20 31.84 2.57
N PHE A 117 4.74 30.63 2.72
CA PHE A 117 4.23 29.45 2.02
C PHE A 117 2.83 29.08 2.52
N LYS A 118 1.95 28.77 1.58
CA LYS A 118 0.65 28.19 1.90
C LYS A 118 0.85 26.74 2.38
N ILE A 119 0.54 26.48 3.63
CA ILE A 119 0.57 25.13 4.22
C ILE A 119 -0.86 24.64 4.43
N PRO A 120 -1.29 23.54 3.76
CA PRO A 120 -2.61 22.96 3.94
C PRO A 120 -2.89 22.58 5.41
N ASN A 121 -4.12 22.80 5.87
CA ASN A 121 -4.56 22.25 7.14
C ASN A 121 -4.96 20.79 6.92
N THR A 122 -4.18 19.86 7.45
CA THR A 122 -4.43 18.42 7.36
C THR A 122 -5.18 17.89 8.57
N VAL A 123 -6.26 17.16 8.33
CA VAL A 123 -6.93 16.37 9.37
C VAL A 123 -6.45 14.94 9.27
N THR A 124 -5.90 14.40 10.36
CA THR A 124 -5.52 12.99 10.44
C THR A 124 -6.76 12.11 10.39
N SER A 125 -6.87 11.30 9.34
CA SER A 125 -7.89 10.27 9.21
C SER A 125 -7.39 8.94 9.75
N SER A 126 -8.32 8.03 10.07
CA SER A 126 -7.98 6.63 10.35
C SER A 126 -7.13 6.04 9.20
N PRO A 127 -6.11 5.21 9.49
CA PRO A 127 -5.33 4.51 8.46
C PRO A 127 -6.14 3.59 7.56
N SER A 128 -7.38 3.26 7.93
CA SER A 128 -8.32 2.42 7.17
C SER A 128 -9.65 3.14 6.91
N PHE A 129 -10.35 2.76 5.84
CA PHE A 129 -11.75 3.11 5.60
C PHE A 129 -12.72 2.31 6.48
N ILE A 130 -12.29 1.18 7.04
CA ILE A 130 -13.10 0.34 7.91
C ILE A 130 -13.23 1.02 9.27
N GLN A 131 -14.39 1.63 9.51
CA GLN A 131 -14.66 2.42 10.72
C GLN A 131 -14.73 1.57 12.00
N SER A 132 -15.03 0.28 11.87
CA SER A 132 -15.15 -0.66 13.01
C SER A 132 -13.80 -1.08 13.59
N LEU A 133 -12.68 -0.81 12.93
CA LEU A 133 -11.34 -1.12 13.45
C LEU A 133 -10.98 -0.16 14.60
N ASN A 134 -10.97 -0.67 15.83
CA ASN A 134 -10.52 0.07 17.02
C ASN A 134 -8.98 0.22 17.09
N MET A 135 -8.43 1.27 16.49
CA MET A 135 -6.99 1.51 16.37
C MET A 135 -6.34 2.03 17.67
N ASP A 136 -6.71 1.49 18.83
CA ASP A 136 -6.24 1.98 20.14
C ASP A 136 -4.72 1.91 20.30
N HIS A 137 -4.07 0.92 19.69
CA HIS A 137 -2.61 0.78 19.72
C HIS A 137 -1.90 1.99 19.12
N MET A 138 -2.52 2.74 18.21
CA MET A 138 -1.95 3.95 17.61
C MET A 138 -1.70 5.08 18.62
N LYS A 139 -2.38 5.05 19.78
CA LYS A 139 -2.15 6.01 20.87
C LYS A 139 -0.70 5.97 21.37
N CYS A 140 0.00 4.84 21.18
CA CYS A 140 1.40 4.71 21.57
C CYS A 140 2.33 5.71 20.87
N MET A 141 2.00 6.16 19.65
CA MET A 141 2.81 7.15 18.92
C MET A 141 2.80 8.53 19.59
N VAL A 142 1.74 8.85 20.33
CA VAL A 142 1.62 10.13 21.06
C VAL A 142 2.07 9.96 22.51
N GLY A 143 1.72 8.83 23.13
CA GLY A 143 2.02 8.55 24.53
C GLY A 143 3.47 8.14 24.82
N GLU A 144 4.19 7.61 23.83
CA GLU A 144 5.57 7.12 23.95
C GLU A 144 5.76 6.20 25.18
N PRO A 145 5.06 5.06 25.22
CA PRO A 145 5.04 4.16 26.37
C PRO A 145 6.42 3.67 26.77
N ASN A 146 6.60 3.39 28.07
CA ASN A 146 7.78 2.73 28.61
C ASN A 146 7.58 1.21 28.65
N GLU A 147 8.66 0.49 28.96
CA GLU A 147 8.60 -0.96 29.13
C GLU A 147 7.58 -1.36 30.20
N GLY A 148 6.64 -2.25 29.84
CA GLY A 148 5.54 -2.68 30.70
C GLY A 148 4.22 -1.94 30.46
N ASP A 149 4.22 -0.81 29.76
CA ASP A 149 2.99 -0.10 29.38
C ASP A 149 2.27 -0.81 28.21
N PRO A 150 0.93 -0.69 28.11
CA PRO A 150 0.19 -1.19 26.95
C PRO A 150 0.74 -0.67 25.63
N PHE A 151 0.79 -1.55 24.63
CA PHE A 151 1.28 -1.25 23.28
C PHE A 151 2.76 -0.85 23.19
N TYR A 152 3.56 -1.05 24.24
CA TYR A 152 5.01 -0.82 24.19
C TYR A 152 5.70 -1.57 23.03
N THR A 153 5.39 -2.86 22.84
CA THR A 153 5.95 -3.66 21.74
C THR A 153 5.61 -3.05 20.37
N THR A 154 4.35 -2.67 20.15
CA THR A 154 3.91 -2.02 18.91
C THR A 154 4.64 -0.69 18.69
N TYR A 155 4.83 0.11 19.75
CA TYR A 155 5.57 1.36 19.68
C TYR A 155 7.02 1.15 19.24
N ILE A 156 7.71 0.17 19.83
CA ILE A 156 9.08 -0.17 19.45
C ILE A 156 9.13 -0.62 17.98
N LEU A 157 8.24 -1.51 17.54
CA LEU A 157 8.17 -1.95 16.15
C LEU A 157 7.93 -0.78 15.18
N PHE A 158 7.06 0.17 15.52
CA PHE A 158 6.85 1.36 14.70
C PHE A 158 8.08 2.25 14.60
N ARG A 159 8.84 2.42 15.68
CA ARG A 159 10.12 3.15 15.67
C ARG A 159 11.16 2.43 14.83
N GLU A 160 11.33 1.13 15.03
CA GLU A 160 12.25 0.30 14.26
C GLU A 160 11.93 0.36 12.76
N TYR A 161 10.64 0.25 12.41
CA TYR A 161 10.19 0.39 11.04
C TYR A 161 10.49 1.78 10.47
N TRP A 162 10.24 2.85 11.25
CA TRP A 162 10.56 4.22 10.83
C TRP A 162 12.05 4.41 10.58
N PHE A 163 12.92 3.94 11.49
CA PHE A 163 14.36 4.11 11.36
C PHE A 163 14.91 3.38 10.13
N GLN A 164 14.34 2.24 9.79
CA GLN A 164 14.70 1.52 8.59
C GLN A 164 14.13 2.21 7.34
N TRP A 165 12.83 2.43 7.27
CA TRP A 165 12.12 2.78 6.02
C TRP A 165 11.88 4.27 5.80
N GLY A 166 12.17 5.11 6.80
CA GLY A 166 12.00 6.55 6.81
C GLY A 166 10.55 7.04 6.74
N ARG A 167 9.62 6.12 6.98
CA ARG A 167 8.18 6.35 6.84
C ARG A 167 7.43 5.27 7.60
N LEU A 168 6.38 5.65 8.32
CA LEU A 168 5.41 4.72 8.90
C LEU A 168 4.15 4.75 8.05
N ASN A 169 3.93 3.69 7.27
CA ASN A 169 2.83 3.58 6.33
C ASN A 169 1.51 3.19 7.01
N ASN A 170 0.38 3.57 6.43
CA ASN A 170 -0.94 3.21 6.93
C ASN A 170 -1.15 1.68 7.06
N TYR A 171 -0.62 0.89 6.13
CA TYR A 171 -0.75 -0.57 6.23
C TYR A 171 0.05 -1.14 7.42
N ILE A 172 1.16 -0.52 7.82
CA ILE A 172 1.95 -0.89 9.00
C ILE A 172 1.20 -0.53 10.26
N ASN A 173 0.57 0.65 10.28
CA ASN A 173 -0.31 1.06 11.36
C ASN A 173 -1.40 0.00 11.60
N VAL A 174 -2.01 -0.53 10.54
CA VAL A 174 -3.01 -1.61 10.67
C VAL A 174 -2.38 -2.95 11.07
N MET A 175 -1.24 -3.35 10.51
CA MET A 175 -0.54 -4.56 10.97
C MET A 175 -0.15 -4.50 12.45
N GLY A 176 0.04 -3.29 13.01
CA GLY A 176 0.36 -3.06 14.42
C GLY A 176 -0.68 -3.55 15.44
N TYR A 177 -1.89 -3.95 15.01
CA TYR A 177 -2.81 -4.73 15.85
C TYR A 177 -2.21 -6.05 16.32
N HIS A 178 -1.37 -6.66 15.48
CA HIS A 178 -0.80 -7.97 15.67
C HIS A 178 0.73 -7.83 15.70
N PRO A 179 1.32 -7.36 16.82
CA PRO A 179 2.75 -7.04 16.88
C PRO A 179 3.64 -8.25 16.55
N GLU A 180 3.25 -9.46 16.94
CA GLU A 180 3.97 -10.70 16.62
C GLU A 180 4.05 -10.93 15.09
N TYR A 181 2.93 -10.75 14.40
CA TYR A 181 2.89 -10.85 12.94
C TYR A 181 3.62 -9.68 12.26
N LEU A 182 3.50 -8.47 12.82
CA LEU A 182 4.21 -7.30 12.30
C LEU A 182 5.74 -7.51 12.37
N GLU A 183 6.25 -8.08 13.46
CA GLU A 183 7.68 -8.35 13.62
C GLU A 183 8.19 -9.30 12.53
N CYS A 184 7.56 -10.47 12.35
CA CYS A 184 8.01 -11.42 11.32
C CYS A 184 7.81 -10.85 9.89
N TYR A 185 6.75 -10.06 9.67
CA TYR A 185 6.57 -9.33 8.41
C TYR A 185 7.74 -8.36 8.14
N MET A 186 8.16 -7.60 9.16
CA MET A 186 9.27 -6.65 9.05
C MET A 186 10.58 -7.35 8.73
N LYS A 187 10.90 -8.47 9.42
CA LYS A 187 12.10 -9.28 9.15
C LYS A 187 12.14 -9.77 7.70
N LEU A 188 11.05 -10.40 7.24
CA LEU A 188 10.98 -10.89 5.86
C LEU A 188 11.09 -9.75 4.84
N LYS A 189 10.42 -8.62 5.08
CA LYS A 189 10.47 -7.47 4.17
C LYS A 189 11.89 -6.88 4.10
N ASP A 190 12.56 -6.72 5.23
CA ASP A 190 13.94 -6.24 5.27
C ASP A 190 14.87 -7.19 4.52
N HIS A 191 14.75 -8.50 4.74
CA HIS A 191 15.53 -9.50 4.00
C HIS A 191 15.30 -9.43 2.48
N LEU A 192 14.04 -9.40 2.04
CA LEU A 192 13.68 -9.36 0.63
C LEU A 192 14.25 -8.12 -0.09
N PHE A 193 14.19 -6.95 0.53
CA PHE A 193 14.50 -5.69 -0.14
C PHE A 193 15.85 -5.08 0.22
N ARG A 194 16.44 -5.43 1.35
CA ARG A 194 17.70 -4.90 1.89
C ARG A 194 18.71 -5.97 2.31
N GLY A 195 18.30 -7.24 2.36
CA GLY A 195 19.20 -8.35 2.61
C GLY A 195 20.22 -8.54 1.47
N ASP A 196 21.32 -9.23 1.78
CA ASP A 196 22.37 -9.57 0.81
C ASP A 196 21.92 -10.74 -0.07
N LEU A 197 21.12 -10.40 -1.07
CA LEU A 197 20.43 -11.32 -1.98
C LEU A 197 20.80 -11.00 -3.44
N PRO A 198 20.57 -11.93 -4.39
CA PRO A 198 21.12 -11.87 -5.75
C PRO A 198 20.76 -10.61 -6.56
N LEU A 199 19.56 -10.05 -6.33
CA LEU A 199 19.09 -8.90 -7.10
C LEU A 199 19.68 -7.58 -6.55
N PRO A 200 20.10 -6.64 -7.42
CA PRO A 200 20.45 -5.28 -6.99
C PRO A 200 19.26 -4.55 -6.38
N TYR A 201 19.50 -3.61 -5.46
CA TYR A 201 18.44 -2.93 -4.72
C TYR A 201 17.38 -2.24 -5.60
N PRO A 202 17.73 -1.44 -6.63
CA PRO A 202 16.72 -0.80 -7.47
C PRO A 202 15.85 -1.80 -8.21
N ASP A 203 16.44 -2.87 -8.74
CA ASP A 203 15.75 -3.91 -9.50
C ASP A 203 14.66 -4.59 -8.65
N ARG A 204 14.93 -4.85 -7.36
CA ARG A 204 13.94 -5.39 -6.41
C ARG A 204 12.68 -4.52 -6.34
N TYR A 205 12.87 -3.20 -6.23
CA TYR A 205 11.75 -2.27 -6.15
C TYR A 205 11.04 -2.10 -7.49
N TYR A 206 11.76 -2.18 -8.62
CA TYR A 206 11.14 -2.17 -9.94
C TYR A 206 10.24 -3.39 -10.18
N ILE A 207 10.70 -4.58 -9.80
CA ILE A 207 9.91 -5.81 -9.83
C ILE A 207 8.66 -5.66 -8.94
N ALA A 208 8.80 -5.08 -7.76
CA ALA A 208 7.68 -4.82 -6.86
C ALA A 208 6.66 -3.83 -7.45
N ILE A 209 7.09 -2.83 -8.22
CA ILE A 209 6.18 -1.92 -8.95
C ILE A 209 5.35 -2.69 -9.98
N ILE A 210 5.97 -3.57 -10.76
CA ILE A 210 5.27 -4.37 -11.78
C ILE A 210 4.27 -5.35 -11.12
N ALA A 211 4.65 -5.98 -10.00
CA ALA A 211 3.76 -6.83 -9.21
C ALA A 211 2.56 -6.05 -8.64
N ALA A 212 2.80 -4.85 -8.09
CA ALA A 212 1.75 -4.00 -7.57
C ALA A 212 0.78 -3.53 -8.68
N ALA A 213 1.30 -3.24 -9.86
CA ALA A 213 0.51 -2.86 -11.02
C ALA A 213 -0.35 -4.02 -11.56
N GLN A 214 0.16 -5.26 -11.53
CA GLN A 214 -0.62 -6.46 -11.85
C GLN A 214 -1.86 -6.60 -10.96
N GLN A 215 -1.74 -6.25 -9.68
CA GLN A 215 -2.83 -6.19 -8.71
C GLN A 215 -3.65 -4.89 -8.76
N ARG A 216 -3.35 -3.97 -9.70
CA ARG A 216 -3.96 -2.63 -9.82
C ARG A 216 -3.89 -1.80 -8.52
N CYS A 217 -2.89 -2.07 -7.69
CA CYS A 217 -2.74 -1.45 -6.38
C CYS A 217 -1.91 -0.17 -6.47
N ILE A 218 -2.58 0.96 -6.75
CA ILE A 218 -1.92 2.29 -6.86
C ILE A 218 -1.12 2.62 -5.59
N TYR A 219 -1.66 2.28 -4.42
CA TYR A 219 -0.98 2.50 -3.14
C TYR A 219 0.42 1.88 -3.12
N LEU A 220 0.54 0.60 -3.52
CA LEU A 220 1.82 -0.10 -3.56
C LEU A 220 2.71 0.37 -4.70
N VAL A 221 2.14 0.72 -5.86
CA VAL A 221 2.92 1.32 -6.95
C VAL A 221 3.62 2.58 -6.46
N LEU A 222 2.90 3.51 -5.81
CA LEU A 222 3.49 4.74 -5.28
C LEU A 222 4.52 4.46 -4.19
N PHE A 223 4.23 3.51 -3.30
CA PHE A 223 5.17 3.09 -2.27
C PHE A 223 6.50 2.61 -2.88
N PHE A 224 6.45 1.67 -3.82
CA PHE A 224 7.65 1.09 -4.42
C PHE A 224 8.34 2.02 -5.42
N VAL A 225 7.62 2.91 -6.11
CA VAL A 225 8.22 4.00 -6.91
C VAL A 225 9.12 4.86 -6.03
N ARG A 226 8.65 5.26 -4.85
CA ARG A 226 9.47 6.05 -3.94
C ARG A 226 10.74 5.30 -3.54
N GLN A 227 10.63 4.01 -3.19
CA GLN A 227 11.79 3.19 -2.80
C GLN A 227 12.76 2.93 -3.96
N PHE A 228 12.25 2.77 -5.18
CA PHE A 228 13.05 2.67 -6.40
C PHE A 228 13.89 3.92 -6.62
N ILE A 229 13.29 5.11 -6.47
CA ILE A 229 14.02 6.38 -6.57
C ILE A 229 15.05 6.48 -5.43
N SER A 230 14.65 6.25 -4.18
CA SER A 230 15.54 6.32 -3.01
C SER A 230 16.76 5.40 -3.11
N SER A 231 16.63 4.24 -3.76
CA SER A 231 17.72 3.28 -3.97
C SER A 231 18.62 3.62 -5.17
N GLY A 232 18.36 4.71 -5.90
CA GLY A 232 19.17 5.13 -7.04
C GLY A 232 18.75 4.50 -8.37
N GLY A 233 17.51 4.01 -8.48
CA GLY A 233 16.99 3.42 -9.71
C GLY A 233 16.92 4.41 -10.89
N PRO A 234 17.17 3.96 -12.13
CA PRO A 234 17.07 4.84 -13.30
C PRO A 234 15.64 5.33 -13.53
N LEU A 235 15.41 6.64 -13.43
CA LEU A 235 14.07 7.24 -13.59
C LEU A 235 13.42 6.96 -14.96
N SER A 236 14.22 6.65 -15.98
CA SER A 236 13.73 6.23 -17.30
C SER A 236 12.84 4.98 -17.23
N TRP A 237 13.10 4.07 -16.29
CA TRP A 237 12.30 2.85 -16.13
C TRP A 237 10.87 3.13 -15.63
N LEU A 238 10.67 4.26 -14.94
CA LEU A 238 9.36 4.68 -14.43
C LEU A 238 8.40 5.19 -15.54
N GLN A 239 8.89 5.29 -16.78
CA GLN A 239 8.07 5.58 -17.94
C GLN A 239 7.23 4.37 -18.37
N GLY A 240 7.61 3.14 -17.97
CA GLY A 240 6.84 1.92 -18.18
C GLY A 240 7.69 0.66 -18.38
N VAL A 241 7.06 -0.51 -18.47
CA VAL A 241 7.72 -1.83 -18.63
C VAL A 241 8.65 -1.87 -19.86
N GLN A 242 8.28 -1.18 -20.93
CA GLN A 242 9.03 -1.10 -22.17
C GLN A 242 10.36 -0.33 -22.04
N TYR A 243 10.52 0.49 -20.99
CA TYR A 243 11.74 1.25 -20.70
C TYR A 243 12.63 0.57 -19.66
N GLY A 244 12.11 -0.43 -18.94
CA GLY A 244 12.90 -1.28 -18.05
C GLY A 244 13.77 -2.29 -18.82
N PRO A 245 14.72 -2.96 -18.13
CA PRO A 245 15.60 -3.96 -18.72
C PRO A 245 14.82 -5.09 -19.38
N PRO A 246 15.27 -5.58 -20.55
CA PRO A 246 14.68 -6.76 -21.20
C PRO A 246 14.60 -7.98 -20.26
N LYS A 247 15.60 -8.12 -19.37
CA LYS A 247 15.68 -9.17 -18.34
C LYS A 247 14.45 -9.23 -17.43
N TRP A 248 13.87 -8.07 -17.08
CA TRP A 248 12.70 -8.02 -16.19
C TRP A 248 11.38 -8.01 -16.96
N ARG A 249 11.38 -7.53 -18.20
CA ARG A 249 10.18 -7.56 -19.06
C ARG A 249 9.68 -8.97 -19.34
N GLN A 250 10.58 -9.94 -19.52
CA GLN A 250 10.19 -11.35 -19.70
C GLN A 250 9.44 -11.94 -18.50
N LEU A 251 9.52 -11.33 -17.31
CA LEU A 251 8.80 -11.76 -16.12
C LEU A 251 7.31 -11.39 -16.13
N CYS A 252 6.85 -10.53 -17.04
CA CYS A 252 5.43 -10.12 -17.09
C CYS A 252 4.48 -11.31 -17.24
N GLY A 253 4.86 -12.33 -18.02
CA GLY A 253 4.09 -13.56 -18.15
C GLY A 253 3.96 -14.31 -16.81
N LEU A 254 5.10 -14.59 -16.17
CA LEU A 254 5.15 -15.27 -14.87
C LEU A 254 4.41 -14.47 -13.78
N ASN A 255 4.59 -13.15 -13.73
CA ASN A 255 3.91 -12.27 -12.78
C ASN A 255 2.38 -12.35 -12.93
N ARG A 256 1.89 -12.30 -14.16
CA ARG A 256 0.47 -12.47 -14.47
C ARG A 256 -0.03 -13.84 -14.03
N ASP A 257 0.69 -14.91 -14.36
CA ASP A 257 0.24 -16.26 -14.01
C ASP A 257 0.30 -16.51 -12.49
N LEU A 258 1.31 -16.00 -11.77
CA LEU A 258 1.36 -16.03 -10.29
C LEU A 258 0.19 -15.29 -9.63
N SER A 259 -0.25 -14.18 -10.23
CA SER A 259 -1.40 -13.39 -9.76
C SER A 259 -2.73 -14.09 -10.05
N ASP A 260 -2.91 -14.55 -11.28
CA ASP A 260 -4.24 -14.86 -11.81
C ASP A 260 -4.57 -16.36 -11.75
N ARG A 261 -3.55 -17.22 -11.90
CA ARG A 261 -3.69 -18.67 -12.10
C ARG A 261 -2.38 -19.42 -11.80
N PRO A 262 -1.87 -19.37 -10.55
CA PRO A 262 -0.56 -19.91 -10.21
C PRO A 262 -0.40 -21.41 -10.52
N TRP A 263 -1.51 -22.18 -10.51
CA TRP A 263 -1.54 -23.60 -10.87
C TRP A 263 -1.21 -23.91 -12.34
N LYS A 264 -1.15 -22.90 -13.23
CA LYS A 264 -0.78 -23.09 -14.64
C LYS A 264 0.70 -22.95 -14.92
N ILE A 265 1.50 -22.57 -13.92
CA ILE A 265 2.94 -22.42 -14.08
C ILE A 265 3.57 -23.81 -14.25
N THR A 266 4.36 -23.98 -15.31
CA THR A 266 4.99 -25.25 -15.66
C THR A 266 6.51 -25.19 -15.53
N ALA A 267 7.15 -26.37 -15.52
CA ALA A 267 8.61 -26.46 -15.56
C ALA A 267 9.20 -25.82 -16.82
N ASP A 268 8.48 -25.84 -17.95
CA ASP A 268 8.92 -25.20 -19.19
C ASP A 268 8.96 -23.67 -19.07
N ASP A 269 8.03 -23.07 -18.34
CA ASP A 269 8.05 -21.62 -18.05
C ASP A 269 9.31 -21.23 -17.29
N ILE A 270 9.68 -22.03 -16.27
CA ILE A 270 10.91 -21.85 -15.48
C ILE A 270 12.15 -22.10 -16.34
N TYR A 271 12.15 -23.15 -17.15
CA TYR A 271 13.24 -23.47 -18.07
C TYR A 271 13.49 -22.32 -19.04
N ASN A 272 12.43 -21.78 -19.64
CA ASN A 272 12.49 -20.67 -20.58
C ASN A 272 13.02 -19.37 -19.95
N LEU A 273 12.82 -19.13 -18.66
CA LEU A 273 13.35 -17.96 -17.97
C LEU A 273 14.83 -18.13 -17.58
N THR A 274 15.24 -19.37 -17.34
CA THR A 274 16.59 -19.70 -16.83
C THR A 274 17.59 -20.10 -17.91
N HIS A 275 17.10 -20.41 -19.12
CA HIS A 275 17.93 -20.75 -20.27
C HIS A 275 17.79 -19.66 -21.33
N GLY A 276 18.94 -19.10 -21.74
CA GLY A 276 19.01 -18.19 -22.87
C GLY A 276 18.59 -18.97 -24.11
N GLY A 277 17.46 -18.60 -24.72
CA GLY A 277 17.02 -19.31 -25.92
C GLY A 277 18.10 -19.16 -27.00
N ASP A 278 18.52 -20.28 -27.60
CA ASP A 278 19.45 -20.31 -28.75
C ASP A 278 18.99 -19.39 -29.91
N SER A 279 17.71 -19.01 -29.90
CA SER A 279 17.02 -18.19 -30.89
C SER A 279 17.10 -16.66 -30.66
N ASN A 280 17.48 -16.16 -29.48
CA ASN A 280 17.56 -14.71 -29.24
C ASN A 280 18.75 -14.29 -28.36
N PRO A 281 19.88 -13.86 -28.95
CA PRO A 281 21.08 -13.45 -28.22
C PRO A 281 20.93 -12.19 -27.35
N LEU A 282 19.76 -11.51 -27.40
CA LEU A 282 19.42 -10.38 -26.52
C LEU A 282 18.66 -10.81 -25.26
N LYS A 283 18.28 -12.09 -25.13
CA LYS A 283 17.55 -12.59 -23.96
C LYS A 283 18.54 -12.96 -22.86
N GLU A 284 18.67 -12.07 -21.88
CA GLU A 284 19.46 -12.34 -20.67
C GLU A 284 18.73 -13.39 -19.79
N ALA A 285 19.37 -14.54 -19.58
CA ALA A 285 18.84 -15.61 -18.75
C ALA A 285 18.93 -15.25 -17.25
N LEU A 286 17.94 -15.66 -16.46
CA LEU A 286 18.00 -15.54 -15.00
C LEU A 286 18.70 -16.76 -14.40
N SER A 287 19.54 -16.54 -13.39
CA SER A 287 19.94 -17.63 -12.51
C SER A 287 18.74 -18.12 -11.69
N LEU A 288 18.77 -19.38 -11.22
CA LEU A 288 17.74 -19.92 -10.34
C LEU A 288 17.61 -19.14 -9.02
N SER A 289 18.72 -18.58 -8.54
CA SER A 289 18.77 -17.77 -7.32
C SER A 289 18.08 -16.41 -7.52
N GLU A 290 18.36 -15.71 -8.62
CA GLU A 290 17.63 -14.50 -9.01
C GLU A 290 16.13 -14.79 -9.20
N LEU A 291 15.78 -15.89 -9.87
CA LEU A 291 14.38 -16.24 -10.10
C LEU A 291 13.65 -16.55 -8.78
N MET A 292 14.26 -17.26 -7.85
CA MET A 292 13.69 -17.50 -6.52
C MET A 292 13.42 -16.17 -5.79
N HIS A 293 14.39 -15.25 -5.83
CA HIS A 293 14.24 -13.93 -5.22
C HIS A 293 13.12 -13.11 -5.89
N VAL A 294 13.05 -13.12 -7.22
CA VAL A 294 11.95 -12.51 -8.00
C VAL A 294 10.60 -13.06 -7.54
N VAL A 295 10.43 -14.38 -7.55
CA VAL A 295 9.15 -15.03 -7.20
C VAL A 295 8.72 -14.67 -5.78
N ALA A 296 9.67 -14.61 -4.83
CA ALA A 296 9.39 -14.20 -3.47
C ALA A 296 8.92 -12.73 -3.37
N ILE A 297 9.52 -11.81 -4.14
CA ILE A 297 9.06 -10.41 -4.22
C ILE A 297 7.67 -10.33 -4.83
N LEU A 298 7.42 -10.99 -5.97
CA LEU A 298 6.13 -10.97 -6.66
C LEU A 298 5.02 -11.47 -5.72
N SER A 299 5.21 -12.64 -5.11
CA SER A 299 4.26 -13.24 -4.17
C SER A 299 4.06 -12.38 -2.92
N HIS A 300 5.12 -11.79 -2.36
CA HIS A 300 5.02 -10.88 -1.22
C HIS A 300 4.14 -9.66 -1.55
N VAL A 301 4.34 -9.05 -2.72
CA VAL A 301 3.60 -7.87 -3.16
C VAL A 301 2.15 -8.20 -3.47
N HIS A 302 1.87 -9.36 -4.10
CA HIS A 302 0.51 -9.82 -4.35
C HIS A 302 -0.26 -10.02 -3.04
N ALA A 303 0.33 -10.73 -2.07
CA ALA A 303 -0.28 -10.92 -0.75
C ALA A 303 -0.50 -9.59 -0.02
N LEU A 304 0.45 -8.64 -0.13
CA LEU A 304 0.31 -7.32 0.48
C LEU A 304 -0.80 -6.48 -0.19
N ALA A 305 -1.01 -6.63 -1.49
CA ALA A 305 -2.13 -5.99 -2.18
C ALA A 305 -3.48 -6.51 -1.66
N CYS A 306 -3.61 -7.83 -1.47
CA CYS A 306 -4.79 -8.42 -0.84
C CYS A 306 -5.04 -7.84 0.56
N PHE A 307 -3.99 -7.71 1.38
CA PHE A 307 -4.10 -7.09 2.71
C PHE A 307 -4.55 -5.62 2.60
N ILE A 308 -4.00 -4.84 1.67
CA ILE A 308 -4.35 -3.44 1.48
C ILE A 308 -5.83 -3.27 1.13
N PHE A 309 -6.33 -4.07 0.19
CA PHE A 309 -7.74 -4.03 -0.20
C PHE A 309 -8.65 -4.58 0.90
N GLY A 310 -8.31 -5.73 1.47
CA GLY A 310 -9.11 -6.39 2.51
C GLY A 310 -9.21 -5.58 3.80
N CYS A 311 -8.16 -4.88 4.20
CA CYS A 311 -8.17 -3.98 5.35
C CYS A 311 -8.60 -2.55 5.00
N GLY A 312 -9.01 -2.28 3.76
CA GLY A 312 -9.46 -0.95 3.32
C GLY A 312 -8.44 0.16 3.59
N ILE A 313 -7.16 -0.09 3.39
CA ILE A 313 -6.08 0.85 3.74
C ILE A 313 -6.25 2.17 2.99
N ARG A 314 -6.19 3.29 3.72
CA ARG A 314 -6.31 4.62 3.12
C ARG A 314 -5.01 5.01 2.42
N PRO A 315 -5.10 5.80 1.32
CA PRO A 315 -3.96 6.52 0.78
C PRO A 315 -3.26 7.31 1.87
N GLU A 316 -1.96 7.46 1.68
CA GLU A 316 -1.13 8.25 2.57
C GLU A 316 -1.47 9.75 2.47
N ILE A 317 -1.17 10.50 3.54
CA ILE A 317 -1.54 11.93 3.66
C ILE A 317 -1.01 12.75 2.47
N ASP A 318 0.25 12.52 2.09
CA ASP A 318 0.95 13.16 0.98
C ASP A 318 0.45 12.73 -0.42
N ASN A 319 -0.33 11.64 -0.49
CA ASN A 319 -0.95 11.15 -1.72
C ASN A 319 -2.43 11.58 -1.84
N TYR A 320 -3.01 12.24 -0.85
CA TYR A 320 -4.44 12.54 -0.78
C TYR A 320 -4.83 13.83 -1.54
N ASP A 321 -5.94 13.81 -2.28
CA ASP A 321 -6.47 14.96 -3.05
C ASP A 321 -6.84 16.17 -2.20
N GLY A 322 -7.26 15.97 -0.95
CA GLY A 322 -7.69 17.05 -0.04
C GLY A 322 -6.59 18.05 0.36
N LEU A 323 -5.32 17.81 -0.02
CA LEU A 323 -4.24 18.78 0.09
C LEU A 323 -4.32 19.90 -0.96
N ILE A 324 -5.16 19.73 -2.00
CA ILE A 324 -5.41 20.72 -3.04
C ILE A 324 -6.38 21.77 -2.50
N ASN A 325 -5.87 22.71 -1.71
CA ASN A 325 -6.51 24.02 -1.54
C ASN A 325 -5.42 25.11 -1.42
N LEU A 326 -4.43 25.03 -2.32
CA LEU A 326 -3.37 26.04 -2.42
C LEU A 326 -3.72 27.15 -3.44
N ASN A 327 -4.74 26.97 -4.27
CA ASN A 327 -5.07 27.88 -5.40
C ASN A 327 -6.56 28.22 -5.60
N VAL A 328 -7.44 27.98 -4.64
CA VAL A 328 -8.83 28.48 -4.74
C VAL A 328 -9.06 29.56 -3.71
N ASP A 329 -8.94 30.81 -4.15
CA ASP A 329 -9.54 31.96 -3.49
C ASP A 329 -11.07 31.82 -3.59
N ASN A 330 -11.65 30.99 -2.72
CA ASN A 330 -13.04 31.13 -2.32
C ASN A 330 -13.23 30.43 -0.98
N CYS A 331 -13.37 31.28 0.03
CA CYS A 331 -13.86 30.97 1.35
C CYS A 331 -15.18 30.20 1.23
N ASN A 332 -15.25 29.01 1.81
CA ASN A 332 -16.40 28.57 2.58
C ASN A 332 -15.90 27.59 3.65
N GLU A 333 -15.94 28.07 4.89
CA GLU A 333 -15.90 27.23 6.08
C GLU A 333 -17.01 26.18 6.01
N ALA A 334 -16.63 24.93 6.27
CA ALA A 334 -17.36 23.92 7.04
C ALA A 334 -17.12 22.54 6.45
N TYR A 335 -16.38 21.69 7.16
CA TYR A 335 -16.89 20.40 7.64
C TYR A 335 -16.06 20.02 8.87
N ILE A 336 -16.43 20.64 9.99
CA ILE A 336 -16.10 20.19 11.33
C ILE A 336 -16.92 18.92 11.60
N TYR A 337 -16.25 17.87 12.09
CA TYR A 337 -16.88 16.69 12.66
C TYR A 337 -17.96 17.09 13.68
N ASN A 338 -19.20 16.68 13.45
CA ASN A 338 -20.18 16.52 14.52
C ASN A 338 -20.73 15.09 14.48
N ASN A 339 -20.27 14.28 15.43
CA ASN A 339 -21.06 13.19 15.98
C ASN A 339 -22.26 13.82 16.68
N GLN A 340 -23.45 13.75 16.07
CA GLN A 340 -24.72 13.80 16.77
C GLN A 340 -25.82 13.23 15.87
N THR A 341 -26.43 12.14 16.33
CA THR A 341 -27.70 11.59 15.89
C THR A 341 -28.75 12.68 15.72
N SER A 342 -29.31 12.84 14.52
CA SER A 342 -30.62 13.47 14.29
C SER A 342 -31.14 13.17 12.88
N ASN A 343 -32.27 12.48 12.80
CA ASN A 343 -33.09 12.31 11.60
C ASN A 343 -33.51 13.66 11.02
N GLY A 344 -33.40 13.82 9.69
CA GLY A 344 -33.89 15.02 9.01
C GLY A 344 -33.68 14.97 7.50
N SER A 345 -34.67 14.42 6.80
CA SER A 345 -34.83 14.49 5.35
C SER A 345 -34.86 15.94 4.84
N SER A 346 -34.07 16.25 3.81
CA SER A 346 -34.33 17.38 2.91
C SER A 346 -33.65 17.18 1.55
N GLN A 347 -34.48 16.90 0.56
CA GLN A 347 -34.17 17.05 -0.87
C GLN A 347 -33.83 18.51 -1.15
N ASN A 348 -32.83 18.78 -2.00
CA ASN A 348 -32.86 19.93 -2.90
C ASN A 348 -31.93 19.73 -4.11
N ASN A 349 -32.54 19.91 -5.28
CA ASN A 349 -31.94 19.91 -6.60
C ASN A 349 -30.96 21.08 -6.78
N LEU A 350 -29.85 20.87 -7.51
CA LEU A 350 -29.15 21.99 -8.15
C LEU A 350 -28.73 21.66 -9.59
N HIS A 351 -29.13 22.60 -10.44
CA HIS A 351 -28.98 22.66 -11.89
C HIS A 351 -27.52 22.71 -12.35
N SER A 352 -27.23 21.96 -13.42
CA SER A 352 -26.01 22.01 -14.21
C SER A 352 -25.80 23.38 -14.85
N SER A 353 -24.59 23.93 -14.74
CA SER A 353 -24.06 24.99 -15.60
C SER A 353 -22.64 24.60 -16.01
N GLU A 354 -22.49 24.26 -17.28
CA GLU A 354 -21.24 23.91 -17.95
C GLU A 354 -20.42 25.18 -18.21
N ASN A 355 -19.17 25.23 -17.72
CA ASN A 355 -17.98 25.74 -18.43
C ASN A 355 -16.75 25.79 -17.50
N GLY A 356 -15.69 25.08 -17.88
CA GLY A 356 -14.34 25.24 -17.30
C GLY A 356 -13.62 23.94 -16.91
N GLY A 357 -13.14 23.19 -17.90
CA GLY A 357 -11.97 22.28 -17.83
C GLY A 357 -11.68 21.52 -16.53
N THR A 358 -12.62 20.70 -16.04
CA THR A 358 -12.35 19.74 -14.95
C THR A 358 -11.92 18.39 -15.53
N CYS A 359 -10.79 17.86 -15.05
CA CYS A 359 -10.24 16.57 -15.48
C CYS A 359 -11.21 15.43 -15.13
N SER A 360 -11.62 14.63 -16.12
CA SER A 360 -12.68 13.61 -15.99
C SER A 360 -12.21 12.28 -15.37
N CYS A 361 -11.19 12.29 -14.51
CA CYS A 361 -10.63 11.07 -13.89
C CYS A 361 -11.06 10.84 -12.44
N LEU A 362 -12.06 11.58 -11.94
CA LEU A 362 -12.68 11.30 -10.66
C LEU A 362 -13.42 9.96 -10.75
N VAL A 363 -12.89 8.95 -10.08
CA VAL A 363 -13.62 7.71 -9.84
C VAL A 363 -14.36 7.91 -8.53
N GLU A 364 -15.69 7.84 -8.53
CA GLU A 364 -16.49 8.05 -7.33
C GLU A 364 -16.14 7.02 -6.25
N PRO A 365 -16.06 7.41 -4.96
CA PRO A 365 -15.92 6.48 -3.84
C PRO A 365 -17.06 5.46 -3.85
N TRP A 366 -16.79 4.23 -3.43
CA TRP A 366 -17.85 3.27 -3.13
C TRP A 366 -18.51 3.68 -1.81
N ASP A 367 -19.81 3.93 -1.85
CA ASP A 367 -20.64 4.12 -0.66
C ASP A 367 -20.97 2.75 -0.06
N ASP A 368 -20.41 2.45 1.11
CA ASP A 368 -20.75 1.27 1.94
C ASP A 368 -22.07 1.47 2.70
N HIS A 369 -23.10 1.99 2.02
CA HIS A 369 -24.46 1.99 2.58
C HIS A 369 -25.16 0.68 2.22
N ILE A 370 -24.89 -0.36 3.00
CA ILE A 370 -25.84 -1.47 3.16
C ILE A 370 -27.06 -0.87 3.86
N SER A 371 -28.07 -0.50 3.07
CA SER A 371 -29.37 -0.08 3.59
C SER A 371 -30.11 -1.32 4.11
N GLU A 372 -30.02 -1.57 5.42
CA GLU A 372 -31.02 -2.37 6.12
C GLU A 372 -32.34 -1.60 6.15
N ASN A 373 -33.18 -1.80 5.14
CA ASN A 373 -34.57 -1.35 5.15
C ASN A 373 -35.49 -2.56 5.04
N GLY A 374 -35.74 -3.19 6.19
CA GLY A 374 -36.81 -4.15 6.40
C GLY A 374 -37.74 -3.64 7.50
N ASN A 375 -38.66 -2.75 7.14
CA ASN A 375 -39.66 -2.21 8.05
C ASN A 375 -40.80 -3.24 8.22
N VAL A 376 -40.93 -3.88 9.39
CA VAL A 376 -42.12 -4.69 9.72
C VAL A 376 -42.60 -4.31 11.12
N ASN A 377 -43.84 -3.81 11.16
CA ASN A 377 -44.55 -3.38 12.35
C ASN A 377 -44.77 -4.53 13.35
N ASN A 378 -44.67 -4.20 14.64
CA ASN A 378 -45.13 -5.02 15.76
C ASN A 378 -46.62 -5.35 15.64
N GLN A 379 -46.97 -6.63 15.73
CA GLN A 379 -48.15 -7.11 16.43
C GLN A 379 -48.04 -8.60 16.81
N ASP A 380 -48.20 -8.85 18.12
CA ASP A 380 -48.77 -10.03 18.80
C ASP A 380 -48.11 -11.43 18.74
N SER A 381 -47.60 -11.81 19.92
CA SER A 381 -47.72 -13.11 20.63
C SER A 381 -47.73 -14.43 19.83
N HIS A 382 -46.65 -15.21 19.92
CA HIS A 382 -46.61 -16.53 20.57
C HIS A 382 -45.19 -17.12 20.50
N ASN A 383 -44.89 -18.04 21.43
CA ASN A 383 -43.66 -18.82 21.49
C ASN A 383 -43.51 -19.65 20.21
N ASP A 384 -42.53 -19.35 19.37
CA ASP A 384 -41.96 -20.29 18.41
C ASP A 384 -40.48 -19.96 18.22
N GLU A 385 -39.64 -21.00 18.24
CA GLU A 385 -38.21 -20.90 17.92
C GLU A 385 -38.01 -20.17 16.58
N PRO A 386 -36.97 -19.33 16.44
CA PRO A 386 -36.72 -18.66 15.17
C PRO A 386 -36.31 -19.72 14.16
N SER A 387 -37.21 -20.00 13.22
CA SER A 387 -36.93 -20.77 12.03
C SER A 387 -35.80 -20.10 11.24
N ASP A 388 -34.93 -20.93 10.68
CA ASP A 388 -33.75 -20.61 9.89
C ASP A 388 -34.20 -19.91 8.58
N VAL A 389 -34.43 -18.58 8.60
CA VAL A 389 -34.91 -17.82 7.41
C VAL A 389 -33.77 -17.28 6.54
N ASP A 390 -32.51 -17.42 6.95
CA ASP A 390 -31.37 -17.13 6.06
C ASP A 390 -30.42 -18.31 6.22
N GLY A 391 -30.24 -19.13 5.18
CA GLY A 391 -29.48 -20.40 5.22
C GLY A 391 -27.96 -20.27 5.52
N LYS A 392 -27.56 -19.23 6.26
CA LYS A 392 -26.21 -18.97 6.75
C LYS A 392 -26.09 -19.51 8.18
N LEU A 393 -25.27 -20.54 8.36
CA LEU A 393 -24.89 -20.97 9.70
C LEU A 393 -24.22 -19.80 10.44
N LYS A 394 -24.72 -19.45 11.62
CA LYS A 394 -24.01 -18.56 12.54
C LYS A 394 -22.65 -19.18 12.89
N ALA A 395 -21.59 -18.37 12.95
CA ALA A 395 -20.24 -18.83 13.29
C ALA A 395 -20.20 -19.66 14.59
N SER A 396 -21.05 -19.31 15.56
CA SER A 396 -21.23 -20.06 16.81
C SER A 396 -21.78 -21.48 16.61
N LYS A 397 -22.64 -21.71 15.61
CA LYS A 397 -23.17 -23.03 15.25
C LYS A 397 -22.10 -23.86 14.54
N LEU A 398 -21.30 -23.25 13.65
CA LEU A 398 -20.15 -23.89 12.99
C LEU A 398 -19.09 -24.34 14.01
N LEU A 399 -18.73 -23.46 14.96
CA LEU A 399 -17.79 -23.79 16.03
C LEU A 399 -18.30 -24.93 16.92
N LYS A 400 -19.58 -24.92 17.24
CA LYS A 400 -20.19 -26.02 17.99
C LYS A 400 -20.06 -27.32 17.21
N ILE A 401 -20.31 -27.31 15.90
CA ILE A 401 -20.11 -28.47 15.03
C ILE A 401 -18.66 -28.94 15.11
N ILE A 402 -17.68 -28.08 14.83
CA ILE A 402 -16.24 -28.41 14.88
C ILE A 402 -15.81 -28.97 16.25
N GLN A 403 -16.33 -28.40 17.35
CA GLN A 403 -16.01 -28.84 18.72
C GLN A 403 -16.68 -30.17 19.09
N THR A 404 -17.81 -30.50 18.46
CA THR A 404 -18.55 -31.74 18.70
C THR A 404 -18.24 -32.83 17.69
N GLU A 405 -17.52 -32.49 16.62
CA GLU A 405 -17.14 -33.43 15.57
C GLU A 405 -16.09 -34.39 16.12
N ASP A 406 -16.33 -35.68 15.92
CA ASP A 406 -15.44 -36.73 16.40
C ASP A 406 -14.15 -36.66 15.59
N SER A 407 -12.99 -36.56 16.24
CA SER A 407 -11.66 -36.46 15.59
C SER A 407 -11.22 -37.76 14.88
N SER A 408 -12.16 -38.68 14.65
CA SER A 408 -11.99 -39.94 13.95
C SER A 408 -11.90 -39.68 12.45
N TRP A 409 -10.67 -39.64 11.93
CA TRP A 409 -10.43 -39.61 10.49
C TRP A 409 -10.63 -41.02 9.91
N GLU A 410 -11.65 -41.20 9.07
CA GLU A 410 -11.71 -42.37 8.18
C GLU A 410 -10.84 -42.09 6.96
N ASP A 411 -10.06 -43.08 6.51
CA ASP A 411 -9.31 -42.97 5.26
C ASP A 411 -10.29 -42.88 4.08
N VAL A 412 -10.49 -41.65 3.59
CA VAL A 412 -11.32 -41.39 2.41
C VAL A 412 -10.48 -41.58 1.15
N ALA A 413 -11.03 -42.26 0.15
CA ALA A 413 -10.35 -42.46 -1.12
C ALA A 413 -10.06 -41.11 -1.82
N GLU A 414 -8.89 -40.99 -2.44
CA GLU A 414 -8.39 -39.75 -3.04
C GLU A 414 -9.34 -39.16 -4.10
N ASP A 415 -10.04 -40.02 -4.84
CA ASP A 415 -11.02 -39.62 -5.86
C ASP A 415 -12.24 -38.92 -5.25
N ILE A 416 -12.72 -39.39 -4.10
CA ILE A 416 -13.82 -38.77 -3.35
C ILE A 416 -13.41 -37.39 -2.83
N VAL A 417 -12.21 -37.26 -2.25
CA VAL A 417 -11.69 -35.98 -1.76
C VAL A 417 -11.53 -34.98 -2.92
N ALA A 418 -11.04 -35.44 -4.07
CA ALA A 418 -10.93 -34.61 -5.27
C ALA A 418 -12.30 -34.15 -5.79
N GLU A 419 -13.32 -35.02 -5.78
CA GLU A 419 -14.69 -34.68 -6.17
C GLU A 419 -15.33 -33.66 -5.21
N GLN A 420 -15.14 -33.83 -3.90
CA GLN A 420 -15.59 -32.87 -2.88
C GLN A 420 -14.93 -31.50 -3.07
N PHE A 421 -13.62 -31.48 -3.31
CA PHE A 421 -12.88 -30.25 -3.61
C PHE A 421 -13.43 -29.55 -4.86
N LEU A 422 -13.62 -30.28 -5.97
CA LEU A 422 -14.18 -29.72 -7.21
C LEU A 422 -15.60 -29.17 -7.00
N THR A 423 -16.42 -29.85 -6.20
CA THR A 423 -17.77 -29.40 -5.85
C THR A 423 -17.73 -28.08 -5.06
N ALA A 424 -16.78 -27.94 -4.12
CA ALA A 424 -16.57 -26.70 -3.37
C ALA A 424 -16.10 -25.55 -4.28
N ILE A 425 -15.18 -25.83 -5.22
CA ILE A 425 -14.72 -24.84 -6.21
C ILE A 425 -15.87 -24.35 -7.10
N ILE A 426 -16.71 -25.27 -7.60
CA ILE A 426 -17.90 -24.91 -8.40
C ILE A 426 -18.84 -24.05 -7.56
N SER A 427 -19.08 -24.43 -6.31
CA SER A 427 -19.94 -23.65 -5.39
C SER A 427 -19.39 -22.23 -5.17
N ASN A 428 -18.07 -22.09 -4.97
CA ASN A 428 -17.42 -20.78 -4.83
C ASN A 428 -17.57 -19.93 -6.09
N SER A 429 -17.40 -20.52 -7.27
CA SER A 429 -17.57 -19.80 -8.54
C SER A 429 -19.00 -19.29 -8.77
N GLN A 430 -20.00 -19.92 -8.12
CA GLN A 430 -21.39 -19.47 -8.16
C GLN A 430 -21.66 -18.35 -7.15
N LEU A 431 -20.89 -18.26 -6.06
CA LEU A 431 -20.95 -17.10 -5.14
C LEU A 431 -20.40 -15.82 -5.77
N ASP A 432 -19.46 -15.95 -6.72
CA ASP A 432 -18.94 -14.85 -7.53
C ASP A 432 -19.98 -14.29 -8.54
N SER A 433 -21.14 -14.94 -8.69
CA SER A 433 -22.23 -14.46 -9.54
C SER A 433 -22.90 -13.21 -8.94
N GLU A 434 -23.52 -12.39 -9.81
CA GLU A 434 -24.10 -11.06 -9.59
C GLU A 434 -25.01 -10.86 -8.35
N ALA A 435 -25.34 -11.91 -7.61
CA ALA A 435 -26.26 -11.87 -6.47
C ALA A 435 -25.65 -11.34 -5.15
N VAL A 436 -24.32 -11.40 -4.96
CA VAL A 436 -23.67 -11.06 -3.66
C VAL A 436 -22.98 -9.69 -3.67
N PHE A 437 -22.49 -9.25 -4.83
CA PHE A 437 -21.89 -7.93 -5.04
C PHE A 437 -22.46 -7.35 -6.34
N PRO A 438 -22.85 -6.06 -6.41
CA PRO A 438 -23.25 -5.43 -7.67
C PRO A 438 -22.03 -5.31 -8.61
N SER A 439 -21.65 -6.44 -9.23
CA SER A 439 -20.41 -6.69 -9.95
C SER A 439 -20.21 -5.75 -11.13
N ASN A 440 -21.29 -5.24 -11.71
CA ASN A 440 -21.24 -4.32 -12.84
C ASN A 440 -20.51 -3.01 -12.53
N ASN A 441 -20.57 -2.49 -11.30
CA ASN A 441 -19.85 -1.26 -10.93
C ASN A 441 -18.40 -1.55 -10.51
N MET A 442 -18.15 -2.68 -9.85
CA MET A 442 -16.81 -3.10 -9.43
C MET A 442 -15.94 -3.49 -10.62
N MET A 443 -16.45 -4.30 -11.56
CA MET A 443 -15.73 -4.66 -12.79
C MET A 443 -15.39 -3.42 -13.62
N LYS A 444 -16.33 -2.47 -13.76
CA LYS A 444 -16.06 -1.17 -14.41
C LYS A 444 -14.99 -0.37 -13.68
N HIS A 445 -14.94 -0.44 -12.34
CA HIS A 445 -13.92 0.24 -11.55
C HIS A 445 -12.53 -0.39 -11.76
N ILE A 446 -12.45 -1.73 -11.73
CA ILE A 446 -11.22 -2.49 -12.00
C ILE A 446 -10.72 -2.21 -13.41
N GLU A 447 -11.62 -2.19 -14.39
CA GLU A 447 -11.31 -1.84 -15.77
C GLU A 447 -10.75 -0.41 -15.87
N LYS A 448 -11.41 0.57 -15.24
CA LYS A 448 -10.89 1.95 -15.16
C LYS A 448 -9.50 2.01 -14.52
N LEU A 449 -9.25 1.23 -13.47
CA LEU A 449 -7.94 1.14 -12.83
C LEU A 449 -6.87 0.54 -13.74
N SER A 450 -7.21 -0.46 -14.58
CA SER A 450 -6.29 -1.02 -15.58
C SER A 450 -5.71 0.04 -16.50
N TYR A 451 -6.50 1.05 -16.85
CA TYR A 451 -6.11 2.15 -17.74
C TYR A 451 -5.57 3.37 -17.01
N HIS A 452 -5.56 3.35 -15.67
CA HIS A 452 -5.03 4.44 -14.88
C HIS A 452 -3.55 4.71 -15.22
N PRO A 453 -3.10 5.97 -15.43
CA PRO A 453 -1.75 6.26 -15.90
C PRO A 453 -0.61 5.72 -15.04
N LEU A 454 -0.84 5.50 -13.74
CA LEU A 454 0.14 4.89 -12.82
C LEU A 454 0.19 3.36 -12.91
N ILE A 455 -0.86 2.73 -13.43
CA ILE A 455 -0.98 1.27 -13.57
C ILE A 455 -0.61 0.85 -14.99
N SER A 456 -1.24 1.46 -16.00
CA SER A 456 -1.16 1.04 -17.39
C SER A 456 0.26 1.04 -17.96
N ARG A 457 1.15 1.90 -17.46
CA ARG A 457 2.56 1.90 -17.87
C ARG A 457 3.33 0.67 -17.40
N PHE A 458 2.90 0.03 -16.31
CA PHE A 458 3.56 -1.13 -15.70
C PHE A 458 2.77 -2.44 -15.89
N LEU A 459 1.60 -2.37 -16.52
CA LEU A 459 0.71 -3.50 -16.75
C LEU A 459 0.76 -3.94 -18.22
N ASP A 460 1.27 -5.15 -18.47
CA ASP A 460 1.40 -5.71 -19.82
C ASP A 460 0.05 -6.13 -20.43
N SER A 461 -0.87 -6.62 -19.60
CA SER A 461 -2.17 -7.16 -20.04
C SER A 461 -3.31 -6.51 -19.26
N PRO A 462 -3.94 -5.43 -19.74
CA PRO A 462 -5.00 -4.71 -19.01
C PRO A 462 -6.24 -5.55 -18.65
N GLN A 463 -6.44 -6.67 -19.35
CA GLN A 463 -7.54 -7.61 -19.16
C GLN A 463 -7.19 -8.80 -18.26
N SER A 464 -5.99 -8.80 -17.67
CA SER A 464 -5.57 -9.84 -16.72
C SER A 464 -6.34 -9.73 -15.41
N GLY A 465 -6.55 -10.86 -14.74
CA GLY A 465 -7.29 -10.94 -13.50
C GLY A 465 -7.53 -12.39 -13.09
N TYR A 466 -7.95 -12.58 -11.84
CA TYR A 466 -8.25 -13.90 -11.28
C TYR A 466 -9.15 -14.73 -12.19
N LYS A 467 -8.82 -16.01 -12.33
CA LYS A 467 -9.63 -16.97 -13.07
C LYS A 467 -9.99 -18.12 -12.15
N ASN A 468 -11.22 -18.63 -12.28
CA ASN A 468 -11.63 -19.80 -11.53
C ASN A 468 -10.72 -21.00 -11.83
N PHE A 469 -10.45 -21.79 -10.78
CA PHE A 469 -9.64 -22.98 -10.89
C PHE A 469 -10.24 -23.97 -11.90
N ASP A 470 -9.42 -24.36 -12.88
CA ASP A 470 -9.82 -25.15 -14.05
C ASP A 470 -8.88 -26.32 -14.34
N ALA A 471 -8.09 -26.75 -13.35
CA ALA A 471 -7.09 -27.81 -13.47
C ALA A 471 -7.46 -29.04 -12.63
N ARG A 472 -6.64 -30.09 -12.73
CA ARG A 472 -6.75 -31.26 -11.83
C ARG A 472 -6.34 -30.84 -10.42
N PRO A 473 -7.09 -31.22 -9.36
CA PRO A 473 -6.68 -30.99 -7.99
C PRO A 473 -5.28 -31.54 -7.72
N PHE A 474 -4.49 -30.78 -6.99
CA PHE A 474 -3.12 -31.11 -6.59
C PHE A 474 -3.13 -31.63 -5.16
N HIS A 475 -2.58 -32.82 -4.92
CA HIS A 475 -2.53 -33.37 -3.56
C HIS A 475 -1.36 -32.76 -2.78
N ALA A 476 -1.60 -32.24 -1.58
CA ALA A 476 -0.60 -31.48 -0.83
C ALA A 476 0.65 -32.29 -0.45
N THR A 477 0.57 -33.63 -0.41
CA THR A 477 1.73 -34.50 -0.18
C THR A 477 2.60 -34.71 -1.42
N GLU A 478 2.16 -34.28 -2.61
CA GLU A 478 3.01 -34.32 -3.81
C GLU A 478 4.04 -33.18 -3.80
N TYR A 479 3.74 -32.08 -3.12
CA TYR A 479 4.66 -30.97 -2.89
C TYR A 479 4.15 -30.10 -1.74
N SER A 480 4.82 -30.20 -0.60
CA SER A 480 4.52 -29.45 0.61
C SER A 480 5.52 -28.31 0.81
N TRP A 481 5.11 -27.31 1.59
CA TRP A 481 6.05 -26.26 1.99
C TRP A 481 7.18 -26.81 2.89
N GLN A 482 6.86 -27.71 3.81
CA GLN A 482 7.81 -28.19 4.82
C GLN A 482 8.89 -29.11 4.23
N GLU A 483 8.52 -30.03 3.35
CA GLU A 483 9.45 -31.04 2.83
C GLU A 483 10.23 -30.55 1.60
N GLU A 484 9.59 -29.81 0.69
CA GLU A 484 10.19 -29.39 -0.58
C GLU A 484 10.38 -27.88 -0.69
N GLY A 485 9.37 -27.09 -0.34
CA GLY A 485 9.34 -25.63 -0.55
C GLY A 485 10.42 -24.87 0.22
N LEU A 486 10.48 -25.07 1.54
CA LEU A 486 11.41 -24.39 2.44
C LEU A 486 12.88 -24.73 2.12
N PRO A 487 13.29 -26.02 2.03
CA PRO A 487 14.67 -26.35 1.70
C PRO A 487 15.09 -25.85 0.31
N LEU A 488 14.16 -25.84 -0.65
CA LEU A 488 14.42 -25.30 -1.98
C LEU A 488 14.66 -23.78 -1.93
N ALA A 489 13.81 -23.05 -1.21
CA ALA A 489 13.93 -21.61 -1.06
C ALA A 489 15.26 -21.23 -0.41
N ASP A 490 15.63 -21.85 0.72
CA ASP A 490 16.90 -21.57 1.41
C ASP A 490 18.14 -21.97 0.59
N ARG A 491 18.04 -23.06 -0.19
CA ARG A 491 19.12 -23.49 -1.09
C ARG A 491 19.36 -22.50 -2.23
N LEU A 492 18.30 -21.88 -2.73
CA LEU A 492 18.39 -20.93 -3.85
C LEU A 492 18.57 -19.48 -3.39
N CYS A 493 18.11 -19.13 -2.19
CA CYS A 493 18.14 -17.78 -1.65
C CYS A 493 18.26 -17.89 -0.12
N THR A 494 19.46 -17.64 0.40
CA THR A 494 19.80 -17.90 1.80
C THR A 494 18.82 -17.24 2.78
N GLU A 495 18.40 -18.00 3.81
CA GLU A 495 17.46 -17.60 4.88
C GLU A 495 16.04 -17.23 4.43
N LEU A 496 15.76 -17.21 3.12
CA LEU A 496 14.45 -16.84 2.61
C LEU A 496 13.36 -17.84 3.01
N GLY A 497 13.63 -19.14 2.88
CA GLY A 497 12.72 -20.22 3.25
C GLY A 497 12.42 -20.17 4.74
N SER A 498 13.46 -20.06 5.56
CA SER A 498 13.32 -19.97 7.02
C SER A 498 12.48 -18.76 7.47
N LEU A 499 12.67 -17.58 6.87
CA LEU A 499 11.89 -16.38 7.20
C LEU A 499 10.44 -16.44 6.68
N LEU A 500 10.22 -17.03 5.50
CA LEU A 500 8.86 -17.28 5.00
C LEU A 500 8.11 -18.25 5.92
N ASP A 501 8.80 -19.29 6.37
CA ASP A 501 8.23 -20.30 7.26
C ASP A 501 7.89 -19.75 8.65
N GLU A 502 8.75 -18.90 9.24
CA GLU A 502 8.42 -18.15 10.47
C GLU A 502 7.14 -17.35 10.30
N LYS A 503 7.01 -16.62 9.18
CA LYS A 503 5.82 -15.82 8.88
C LYS A 503 4.57 -16.69 8.67
N PHE A 504 4.67 -17.80 7.94
CA PHE A 504 3.53 -18.70 7.70
C PHE A 504 3.05 -19.35 8.99
N ARG A 505 3.97 -19.86 9.82
CA ARG A 505 3.65 -20.41 11.13
C ARG A 505 3.04 -19.37 12.06
N ASN A 506 3.64 -18.18 12.14
CA ASN A 506 3.09 -17.10 12.95
C ASN A 506 1.65 -16.77 12.52
N ALA A 507 1.38 -16.58 11.24
CA ALA A 507 0.03 -16.28 10.76
C ALA A 507 -0.98 -17.41 11.01
N TYR A 508 -0.54 -18.67 10.91
CA TYR A 508 -1.39 -19.85 11.10
C TYR A 508 -1.72 -20.07 12.58
N ASP A 509 -0.73 -19.90 13.46
CA ASP A 509 -0.84 -20.16 14.90
C ASP A 509 -1.37 -18.94 15.69
N LEU A 510 -1.42 -17.75 15.08
CA LEU A 510 -1.81 -16.52 15.77
C LEU A 510 -3.26 -16.60 16.28
N THR A 511 -3.41 -16.62 17.60
CA THR A 511 -4.71 -16.59 18.27
C THR A 511 -4.63 -15.78 19.57
N TYR A 512 -5.67 -15.00 19.83
CA TYR A 512 -5.88 -14.33 21.12
C TYR A 512 -6.82 -15.11 22.04
N ASN A 513 -7.28 -16.29 21.61
CA ASN A 513 -8.31 -17.08 22.29
C ASN A 513 -9.60 -16.26 22.58
N THR A 514 -9.88 -15.29 21.72
CA THR A 514 -11.08 -14.43 21.78
C THR A 514 -11.91 -14.60 20.52
N GLN A 515 -13.23 -14.62 20.67
CA GLN A 515 -14.18 -14.52 19.57
C GLN A 515 -15.14 -13.38 19.89
N SER A 516 -15.48 -12.57 18.88
CA SER A 516 -16.49 -11.53 19.04
C SER A 516 -17.84 -12.18 19.30
N VAL A 517 -18.29 -12.18 20.56
CA VAL A 517 -19.69 -12.40 20.87
C VAL A 517 -20.40 -11.11 20.50
N SER A 518 -21.06 -11.10 19.35
CA SER A 518 -22.02 -10.04 19.00
C SER A 518 -23.06 -9.99 20.12
N VAL A 519 -23.00 -8.94 20.93
CA VAL A 519 -24.00 -8.62 21.96
C VAL A 519 -25.24 -8.05 21.29
#